data_AF-A0A953R9F0-F1
#
_entry.id   AF-A0A953R9F0-F1
#
_cell.length_a   1.000
_cell.length_b   1.000
_cell.length_c   1.000
_cell.angle_alpha   90.00
_cell.angle_beta   90.00
_cell.angle_gamma   90.00
#
_symmetry.space_group_name_H-M   'P 1'
#
loop_
_entity.id
_entity.type
_entity.pdbx_description
1 polymer ?
#
loop_
_entity_poly.entity_id
_entity_poly.type
_entity_poly.pdbx_seq_one_letter_code
_entity_poly.pdbx_strand_id
1 'polypeptide(L)'
;MYILVVLTGCAFAQQMTPAVPDNLPPGMPLVIRDLDQTAAQAARNPNDIGYTLGVVTRDGLAWTKSYGYADSVRHAPATSDTA
;
A
#
# COMPACT_ATOMS: atom_id res chain seq x y z
N MET A 1 32.74 29.49 -13.34
CA MET A 1 31.54 29.22 -12.52
C MET A 1 30.64 28.32 -13.35
N TYR A 2 30.73 27.00 -13.17
CA TYR A 2 29.93 26.01 -13.91
C TYR A 2 28.79 25.55 -12.99
N ILE A 3 27.55 25.72 -13.43
CA ILE A 3 26.35 25.31 -12.69
C ILE A 3 26.12 23.81 -12.94
N LEU A 4 26.21 23.02 -11.87
CA LEU A 4 25.86 21.60 -11.85
C LEU A 4 24.33 21.50 -11.72
N VAL A 5 23.62 21.21 -12.81
CA VAL A 5 22.19 20.88 -12.75
C VAL A 5 22.07 19.39 -12.45
N VAL A 6 21.87 19.04 -11.18
CA VAL A 6 21.51 17.69 -10.76
C VAL A 6 20.02 17.52 -10.98
N LEU A 7 19.64 16.84 -12.06
CA LEU A 7 18.30 16.31 -12.25
C LEU A 7 18.14 15.08 -11.34
N THR A 8 17.76 15.30 -10.09
CA THR A 8 17.18 14.24 -9.25
C THR A 8 15.80 13.91 -9.82
N GLY A 9 15.76 12.95 -10.75
CA GLY A 9 14.53 12.31 -11.15
C GLY A 9 13.96 11.57 -9.94
N CYS A 10 12.77 11.97 -9.49
CA CYS A 10 12.00 11.20 -8.51
C CYS A 10 11.76 9.82 -9.10
N ALA A 11 12.46 8.82 -8.59
CA ALA A 11 12.10 7.44 -8.81
C ALA A 11 10.73 7.25 -8.17
N PHE A 12 9.67 7.30 -8.98
CA PHE A 12 8.35 6.84 -8.56
C PHE A 12 8.53 5.37 -8.21
N ALA A 13 8.60 5.09 -6.90
CA ALA A 13 8.60 3.74 -6.39
C ALA A 13 7.37 3.05 -6.99
N GLN A 14 7.59 2.12 -7.91
CA GLN A 14 6.59 1.15 -8.28
C GLN A 14 6.31 0.38 -7.00
N GLN A 15 5.30 0.82 -6.24
CA GLN A 15 4.89 0.19 -5.00
C GLN A 15 4.41 -1.20 -5.35
N MET A 16 5.33 -2.15 -5.20
CA MET A 16 5.10 -3.57 -5.38
C MET A 16 3.90 -3.93 -4.54
N THR A 17 2.88 -4.50 -5.16
CA THR A 17 1.82 -5.19 -4.44
C THR A 17 2.51 -6.12 -3.44
N PRO A 18 2.30 -5.96 -2.13
CA PRO A 18 3.02 -6.76 -1.15
C PRO A 18 2.65 -8.21 -1.36
N ALA A 19 3.67 -9.02 -1.67
CA ALA A 19 3.50 -10.47 -1.80
C ALA A 19 3.02 -11.03 -0.47
N VAL A 20 2.05 -11.93 -0.52
CA VAL A 20 1.63 -12.69 0.67
C VAL A 20 2.81 -13.60 1.05
N PRO A 21 3.33 -13.54 2.29
CA PRO A 21 4.43 -14.41 2.70
C PRO A 21 4.05 -15.89 2.64
N ASP A 22 4.99 -16.74 2.20
CA ASP A 22 4.78 -18.19 2.09
C ASP A 22 4.81 -18.91 3.45
N ASN A 23 5.26 -18.24 4.52
CA ASN A 23 5.44 -18.80 5.86
C ASN A 23 4.27 -18.53 6.83
N LEU A 24 3.10 -18.16 6.30
CA LEU A 24 1.94 -17.87 7.14
C LEU A 24 1.25 -19.14 7.64
N PRO A 25 0.54 -19.07 8.79
CA PRO A 25 -0.30 -20.16 9.24
C PRO A 25 -1.26 -20.65 8.14
N PRO A 26 -1.65 -21.93 8.14
CA PRO A 26 -2.64 -22.44 7.20
C PRO A 26 -3.92 -21.58 7.19
N GLY A 27 -4.41 -21.25 6.00
CA GLY A 27 -5.61 -20.43 5.80
C GLY A 27 -5.38 -18.92 5.84
N MET A 28 -4.30 -18.40 6.43
CA MET A 28 -3.99 -16.96 6.43
C MET A 28 -3.82 -16.38 5.01
N PRO A 29 -3.15 -17.06 4.06
CA PRO A 29 -3.05 -16.55 2.70
C PRO A 29 -4.42 -16.31 2.02
N LEU A 30 -5.42 -17.14 2.34
CA LEU A 30 -6.79 -16.96 1.83
C LEU A 30 -7.46 -15.74 2.47
N VAL A 31 -7.30 -15.56 3.78
CA VAL A 31 -7.82 -14.38 4.49
C VAL A 31 -7.21 -13.09 3.95
N ILE A 32 -5.89 -13.05 3.75
CA ILE A 32 -5.20 -11.87 3.18
C ILE A 32 -5.71 -11.59 1.77
N ARG A 33 -5.87 -12.63 0.94
CA ARG A 33 -6.40 -12.47 -0.42
C ARG A 33 -7.82 -11.90 -0.41
N ASP A 34 -8.69 -12.45 0.42
CA ASP A 34 -10.08 -12.01 0.50
C ASP A 34 -10.16 -10.58 1.06
N LEU A 35 -9.34 -10.24 2.06
CA LEU A 35 -9.17 -8.88 2.57
C LEU A 35 -8.69 -7.91 1.48
N ASP A 36 -7.68 -8.29 0.70
CA ASP A 36 -7.16 -7.47 -0.39
C ASP A 36 -8.22 -7.21 -1.46
N GLN A 37 -8.99 -8.23 -1.82
CA GLN A 37 -10.07 -8.10 -2.78
C GLN A 37 -11.19 -7.18 -2.28
N THR A 38 -11.62 -7.33 -1.03
CA THR A 38 -12.65 -6.47 -0.44
C THR A 38 -12.19 -5.02 -0.36
N ALA A 39 -10.95 -4.79 0.12
CA ALA A 39 -10.36 -3.47 0.18
C ALA A 39 -10.22 -2.83 -1.22
N ALA A 40 -9.73 -3.58 -2.20
CA ALA A 40 -9.61 -3.09 -3.57
C ALA A 40 -10.96 -2.74 -4.21
N GLN A 41 -12.05 -3.41 -3.82
CA GLN A 41 -13.41 -3.05 -4.25
C GLN A 41 -13.91 -1.79 -3.54
N ALA A 42 -13.74 -1.70 -2.23
CA ALA A 42 -14.16 -0.55 -1.43
C ALA A 42 -13.44 0.74 -1.89
N ALA A 43 -12.14 0.67 -2.17
CA ALA A 43 -11.34 1.79 -2.64
C ALA A 43 -11.80 2.40 -3.99
N ARG A 44 -12.71 1.74 -4.72
CA ARG A 44 -13.32 2.28 -5.95
C ARG A 44 -14.43 3.28 -5.65
N ASN A 45 -14.96 3.32 -4.43
CA ASN A 45 -15.98 4.27 -4.05
C ASN A 45 -15.38 5.69 -4.04
N PRO A 46 -15.89 6.61 -4.88
CA PRO A 46 -15.34 7.95 -4.99
C PRO A 46 -15.68 8.85 -3.80
N ASN A 47 -16.33 8.36 -2.75
CA ASN A 47 -16.52 9.09 -1.50
C ASN A 47 -15.70 8.51 -0.34
N ASP A 48 -14.88 7.49 -0.59
CA ASP A 48 -14.09 6.82 0.44
C ASP A 48 -12.72 7.49 0.65
N ILE A 49 -12.19 7.36 1.86
CA ILE A 49 -10.86 7.86 2.25
C ILE A 49 -9.78 6.82 1.90
N GLY A 50 -8.52 7.26 1.82
CA GLY A 50 -7.40 6.31 1.78
C GLY A 50 -7.25 5.57 3.11
N TYR A 51 -6.85 4.30 3.05
CA TYR A 51 -6.58 3.49 4.24
C TYR A 51 -5.45 2.49 4.01
N THR A 52 -4.77 2.16 5.10
CA THR A 52 -3.74 1.12 5.14
C THR A 52 -4.23 -0.05 5.99
N LEU A 53 -4.22 -1.24 5.42
CA LEU A 53 -4.56 -2.47 6.12
C LEU A 53 -3.29 -3.23 6.46
N GLY A 54 -3.30 -3.91 7.60
CA GLY A 54 -2.19 -4.71 8.09
C GLY A 54 -2.68 -6.02 8.69
N VAL A 55 -1.95 -7.10 8.43
CA VAL A 55 -2.15 -8.40 9.04
C VAL A 55 -0.94 -8.69 9.91
N VAL A 56 -1.19 -8.93 11.19
CA VAL A 56 -0.17 -9.11 12.23
C VAL A 56 -0.23 -10.55 12.73
N THR A 57 0.93 -11.18 12.83
CA THR A 57 1.12 -12.49 13.49
C THR A 57 1.90 -12.30 14.79
N ARG A 58 2.17 -13.39 15.50
CA ARG A 58 3.03 -13.38 16.68
C ARG A 58 4.42 -12.79 16.40
N ASP A 59 4.93 -13.00 15.19
CA ASP A 59 6.27 -12.61 14.78
C ASP A 59 6.34 -11.16 14.26
N GLY A 60 5.19 -10.49 14.14
CA GLY A 60 5.10 -9.09 13.75
C GLY A 60 4.15 -8.86 12.56
N LEU A 61 4.37 -7.75 11.84
CA LEU A 61 3.59 -7.39 10.66
C LEU A 61 3.92 -8.36 9.52
N ALA A 62 2.97 -9.22 9.19
CA ALA A 62 3.10 -10.23 8.14
C ALA A 62 2.77 -9.67 6.76
N TRP A 63 1.81 -8.76 6.67
CA TRP A 63 1.41 -8.16 5.40
C TRP A 63 0.80 -6.79 5.66
N THR A 64 1.01 -5.83 4.77
CA THR A 64 0.32 -4.54 4.81
C THR A 64 0.15 -3.99 3.42
N LYS A 65 -0.94 -3.27 3.16
CA LYS A 65 -1.18 -2.59 1.89
C LYS A 65 -2.02 -1.35 2.08
N SER A 66 -1.68 -0.31 1.33
CA SER A 66 -2.42 0.95 1.29
C SER A 66 -3.34 1.01 0.08
N TYR A 67 -4.50 1.64 0.26
CA TYR A 67 -5.55 1.79 -0.73
C TYR A 67 -6.02 3.23 -0.78
N GLY A 68 -6.51 3.65 -1.95
CA GLY A 68 -7.01 5.01 -2.14
C GLY A 68 -5.88 6.05 -2.22
N TYR A 69 -6.16 7.24 -1.72
CA TYR A 69 -5.31 8.42 -1.85
C TYR A 69 -4.98 9.03 -0.49
N ALA A 70 -3.81 9.63 -0.38
CA ALA A 70 -3.33 10.33 0.80
C ALA A 70 -4.01 11.71 1.00
N ASP A 71 -4.69 12.20 -0.03
CA ASP A 71 -5.32 13.51 -0.02
C ASP A 71 -6.73 13.45 -0.63
N SER A 72 -7.58 14.40 -0.22
CA SER A 72 -8.98 14.48 -0.65
C SER A 72 -9.14 14.85 -2.12
N VAL A 73 -8.13 15.48 -2.73
CA VAL A 73 -8.12 15.87 -4.15
C VAL A 73 -7.54 14.78 -5.06
N ARG A 74 -7.09 13.66 -4.48
CA ARG A 74 -6.59 12.44 -5.14
C ARG A 74 -5.36 12.62 -5.98
N HIS A 75 -4.45 13.49 -5.56
CA HIS A 75 -3.20 13.70 -6.28
C HIS A 75 -2.16 12.63 -5.95
N ALA A 76 -2.11 12.16 -4.71
CA ALA A 76 -1.13 11.20 -4.23
C ALA A 76 -1.80 9.89 -3.78
N PRO A 77 -1.38 8.73 -4.31
CA PRO A 77 -1.80 7.44 -3.76
C PRO A 77 -1.42 7.31 -2.28
N ALA A 78 -2.25 6.61 -1.50
CA ALA A 78 -1.89 6.27 -0.13
C ALA A 78 -0.71 5.29 -0.12
N THR A 79 0.20 5.49 0.81
CA THR A 79 1.40 4.66 1.01
C THR A 79 1.46 4.20 2.46
N SER A 80 2.39 3.28 2.77
CA SER A 80 2.62 2.82 4.14
C SER A 80 3.02 3.95 5.10
N ASP A 81 3.56 5.05 4.56
CA ASP A 81 4.07 6.19 5.32
C ASP A 81 3.11 7.39 5.29
N THR A 82 1.92 7.23 4.72
CA THR A 82 0.88 8.27 4.76
C THR A 82 0.33 8.41 6.18
N ALA A 83 0.41 9.62 6.74
CA ALA A 83 0.04 9.97 8.12
C ALA A 83 -1.33 10.67 8.22
#